data_AF-A0AAN7RB05-F1
#
_entry.id   AF-A0AAN7RB05-F1
#
_cell.length_a   1.000
_cell.length_b   1.000
_cell.length_c   1.000
_cell.angle_alpha   90.00
_cell.angle_beta   90.00
_cell.angle_gamma   90.00
#
_symmetry.space_group_name_H-M   'P 1'
#
loop_
_entity.id
_entity.type
_entity.pdbx_description
1 polymer ?
#
loop_
_entity_poly.entity_id
_entity_poly.type
_entity_poly.pdbx_seq_one_letter_code
_entity_poly.pdbx_strand_id
1 'polypeptide(L)'
;MVGRGGVELDATTGLLYWDGILPPECQPNASFFRLDADLNWVLASEPLHDGIDTTLINGIGPGMPFAHEILRLKPDYGTIGLVPCALAGSPIERWQRGSSLYDLLLLRVNAAVEGGGRREG
;
A
#
# COMPACT_ATOMS: atom_id res chain seq x y z
N MET A 1 -5.54 1.80 6.22
CA MET A 1 -4.27 1.08 5.94
C MET A 1 -4.39 0.29 4.65
N VAL A 2 -5.04 -0.88 4.62
CA VAL A 2 -5.19 -1.68 3.38
C VAL A 2 -5.94 -0.92 2.27
N GLY A 3 -7.00 -0.19 2.64
CA GLY A 3 -7.78 0.60 1.71
C GLY A 3 -9.05 -0.12 1.25
N ARG A 4 -10.19 0.55 1.42
CA ARG A 4 -11.53 0.07 1.01
C ARG A 4 -12.35 1.22 0.40
N GLY A 5 -11.74 2.38 0.15
CA GLY A 5 -12.42 3.49 -0.51
C GLY A 5 -12.83 3.07 -1.93
N GLY A 6 -14.07 3.34 -2.30
CA GLY A 6 -14.65 2.94 -3.58
C GLY A 6 -14.99 1.45 -3.71
N VAL A 7 -14.86 0.64 -2.64
CA VAL A 7 -15.30 -0.77 -2.70
C VAL A 7 -16.80 -0.84 -2.52
N GLU A 8 -17.49 -1.37 -3.52
CA GLU A 8 -18.95 -1.46 -3.60
C GLU A 8 -19.41 -2.91 -3.74
N LEU A 9 -20.69 -3.16 -3.43
CA LEU A 9 -21.35 -4.44 -3.66
C LEU A 9 -22.11 -4.36 -5.00
N ASP A 10 -21.75 -5.22 -5.94
CA ASP A 10 -22.52 -5.39 -7.16
C ASP A 10 -23.84 -6.09 -6.82
N ALA A 11 -24.96 -5.39 -7.02
CA ALA A 11 -26.30 -5.89 -6.71
C ALA A 11 -26.72 -7.09 -7.59
N THR A 12 -26.07 -7.28 -8.74
CA THR A 12 -26.36 -8.37 -9.69
C THR A 12 -25.61 -9.64 -9.31
N THR A 13 -24.30 -9.52 -9.06
CA THR A 13 -23.44 -10.68 -8.77
C THR A 13 -23.34 -10.99 -7.28
N GLY A 14 -23.66 -10.03 -6.41
CA GLY A 14 -23.44 -10.12 -4.97
C GLY A 14 -21.96 -10.09 -4.58
N LEU A 15 -21.07 -9.74 -5.51
CA LEU A 15 -19.63 -9.68 -5.29
C LEU A 15 -19.18 -8.25 -5.00
N LEU A 16 -18.14 -8.11 -4.18
CA LEU A 16 -17.49 -6.83 -3.98
C LEU A 16 -16.58 -6.50 -5.17
N TYR A 17 -16.52 -5.23 -5.55
CA TYR A 17 -15.57 -4.70 -6.55
C TYR A 17 -15.11 -3.30 -6.14
N TRP A 18 -13.95 -2.87 -6.62
CA TRP A 18 -13.52 -1.47 -6.50
C TRP A 18 -14.00 -0.69 -7.73
N ASP A 19 -14.63 0.46 -7.53
CA ASP A 19 -15.21 1.33 -8.57
C ASP A 19 -14.17 1.89 -9.56
N GLY A 20 -12.89 1.84 -9.22
CA GLY A 20 -11.78 2.36 -10.04
C GLY A 20 -11.72 3.89 -10.07
N ILE A 21 -12.52 4.59 -9.26
CA ILE A 21 -12.56 6.05 -9.24
C ILE A 21 -11.39 6.56 -8.40
N LEU A 22 -10.47 7.28 -9.02
CA LEU A 22 -9.30 7.88 -8.37
C LEU A 22 -9.48 9.39 -8.13
N PRO A 23 -9.56 9.85 -6.88
CA PRO A 23 -9.45 11.26 -6.54
C PRO A 23 -8.10 11.85 -7.01
N PRO A 24 -8.01 13.17 -7.25
CA PRO A 24 -6.77 13.83 -7.64
C PRO A 24 -5.58 13.53 -6.72
N GLU A 25 -5.83 13.44 -5.41
CA GLU A 25 -4.84 13.18 -4.37
C GLU A 25 -4.33 11.73 -4.36
N CYS A 26 -4.94 10.84 -5.16
CA CYS A 26 -4.55 9.45 -5.29
C CYS A 26 -3.89 9.13 -6.65
N GLN A 27 -3.73 10.14 -7.52
CA GLN A 27 -3.20 9.93 -8.87
C GLN A 27 -1.76 9.42 -8.84
N PRO A 28 -1.37 8.51 -9.74
CA PRO A 28 0.02 8.06 -9.86
C PRO A 28 0.99 9.22 -10.13
N ASN A 29 2.23 9.09 -9.66
CA ASN A 29 3.31 10.04 -9.91
C ASN A 29 4.58 9.25 -10.27
N ALA A 30 5.38 9.77 -11.21
CA ALA A 30 6.63 9.14 -11.63
C ALA A 30 7.67 8.99 -10.49
N SER A 31 7.53 9.78 -9.42
CA SER A 31 8.37 9.71 -8.22
C SER A 31 7.84 8.76 -7.15
N PHE A 32 6.69 8.10 -7.35
CA PHE A 32 6.09 7.21 -6.37
C PHE A 32 6.22 5.76 -6.81
N PHE A 33 6.80 4.96 -5.92
CA PHE A 33 6.98 3.53 -6.12
C PHE A 33 6.34 2.75 -4.99
N ARG A 34 5.95 1.53 -5.28
CA ARG A 34 5.41 0.56 -4.35
C ARG A 34 6.23 -0.72 -4.44
N LEU A 35 6.51 -1.33 -3.29
CA LEU A 35 7.07 -2.69 -3.27
C LEU A 35 5.92 -3.70 -3.48
N ASP A 36 5.92 -4.40 -4.60
CA ASP A 36 4.89 -5.39 -4.91
C ASP A 36 5.03 -6.69 -4.10
N ALA A 37 4.18 -7.69 -4.37
CA ALA A 37 4.19 -8.97 -3.66
C ALA A 37 5.48 -9.78 -3.90
N ASP A 38 6.10 -9.60 -5.06
CA ASP A 38 7.32 -10.29 -5.50
C ASP A 38 8.59 -9.51 -5.10
N LEU A 39 8.45 -8.48 -4.27
CA LEU A 39 9.52 -7.62 -3.77
C LEU A 39 10.20 -6.75 -4.85
N ASN A 40 9.48 -6.44 -5.92
CA ASN A 40 9.94 -5.51 -6.94
C ASN A 40 9.39 -4.10 -6.70
N TRP A 41 10.20 -3.09 -7.02
CA TRP A 41 9.73 -1.71 -7.08
C TRP A 41 8.99 -1.46 -8.38
N VAL A 42 7.71 -1.13 -8.26
CA VAL A 42 6.83 -0.77 -9.38
C VAL A 42 6.26 0.63 -9.16
N LEU A 43 5.76 1.30 -10.21
CA LEU A 43 5.07 2.58 -10.03
C LEU A 43 3.86 2.39 -9.10
N ALA A 44 3.68 3.32 -8.16
CA ALA A 44 2.59 3.26 -7.20
C ALA A 44 1.27 3.70 -7.85
N SER A 45 0.24 2.86 -7.71
CA SER A 45 -1.15 3.14 -8.02
C SER A 45 -2.05 2.46 -7.00
N GLU A 46 -3.20 3.06 -6.67
CA GLU A 46 -4.20 2.36 -5.86
C GLU A 46 -4.81 1.19 -6.66
N PRO A 47 -5.22 0.09 -5.99
CA PRO A 47 -5.09 -0.15 -4.56
C PRO A 47 -3.67 -0.56 -4.15
N LEU A 48 -3.07 0.13 -3.18
CA LEU A 48 -1.68 -0.14 -2.77
C LEU A 48 -1.48 -1.52 -2.13
N HIS A 49 -2.52 -2.18 -1.64
CA HIS A 49 -2.40 -3.52 -1.06
C HIS A 49 -2.75 -4.64 -2.03
N ASP A 50 -2.94 -4.33 -3.32
CA ASP A 50 -3.17 -5.36 -4.33
C ASP A 50 -1.99 -6.34 -4.42
N GLY A 51 -2.29 -7.63 -4.44
CA GLY A 51 -1.33 -8.73 -4.30
C GLY A 51 -0.75 -8.94 -2.89
N ILE A 52 -1.00 -8.04 -1.94
CA ILE A 52 -0.51 -8.13 -0.55
C ILE A 52 -1.61 -8.61 0.39
N ASP A 53 -2.75 -7.91 0.42
CA ASP A 53 -3.95 -8.39 1.09
C ASP A 53 -4.84 -9.08 0.07
N THR A 54 -4.75 -10.41 0.01
CA THR A 54 -5.59 -11.23 -0.86
C THR A 54 -6.84 -11.74 -0.18
N THR A 55 -7.13 -11.31 1.06
CA THR A 55 -8.27 -11.80 1.84
C THR A 55 -9.60 -11.16 1.43
N LEU A 56 -9.55 -9.94 0.90
CA LEU A 56 -10.70 -9.11 0.54
C LEU A 56 -10.33 -8.20 -0.62
N ILE A 57 -11.35 -7.68 -1.31
CA ILE A 57 -11.16 -6.67 -2.35
C ILE A 57 -10.57 -5.39 -1.75
N ASN A 58 -9.49 -4.91 -2.35
CA ASN A 58 -8.81 -3.69 -1.95
C ASN A 58 -9.33 -2.51 -2.77
N GLY A 59 -9.38 -1.35 -2.14
CA GLY A 59 -9.67 -0.08 -2.79
C GLY A 59 -8.70 0.99 -2.29
N ILE A 60 -9.09 2.25 -2.37
CA ILE A 60 -8.22 3.37 -2.01
C ILE A 60 -7.86 3.32 -0.52
N GLY A 61 -6.55 3.42 -0.26
CA GLY A 61 -5.97 3.62 1.06
C GLY A 61 -5.45 5.05 1.28
N PRO A 62 -4.82 5.33 2.42
CA PRO A 62 -4.24 6.65 2.71
C PRO A 62 -2.83 6.84 2.13
N GLY A 63 -2.24 5.81 1.51
CA GLY A 63 -0.82 5.83 1.14
C GLY A 63 -0.49 6.81 0.01
N MET A 64 -1.31 6.86 -1.04
CA MET A 64 -1.10 7.81 -2.14
C MET A 64 -1.30 9.27 -1.70
N PRO A 65 -2.40 9.66 -1.00
CA PRO A 65 -2.55 11.01 -0.46
C PRO A 65 -1.39 11.42 0.46
N PHE A 66 -0.91 10.50 1.29
CA PHE A 66 0.23 10.74 2.17
C PHE A 66 1.52 11.03 1.38
N ALA A 67 1.81 10.25 0.34
CA ALA A 67 2.98 10.48 -0.52
C ALA A 67 2.91 11.83 -1.27
N HIS A 68 1.74 12.18 -1.79
CA HIS A 68 1.50 13.50 -2.38
C HIS A 68 1.74 14.63 -1.39
N GLU A 69 1.23 14.50 -0.17
CA GLU A 69 1.40 15.53 0.86
C GLU A 69 2.86 15.72 1.25
N ILE A 70 3.67 14.65 1.29
CA ILE A 70 5.13 14.76 1.50
C ILE A 70 5.76 15.63 0.41
N LEU A 71 5.51 15.34 -0.88
CA LEU A 71 6.08 16.15 -1.96
C LEU A 71 5.53 17.57 -1.99
N ARG A 72 4.27 17.77 -1.62
CA ARG A 72 3.68 19.11 -1.52
C ARG A 72 4.41 19.96 -0.47
N LEU A 73 4.75 19.36 0.67
CA LEU A 73 5.47 20.04 1.76
C LEU A 73 6.98 20.11 1.53
N LYS A 74 7.56 19.13 0.83
CA LYS A 74 8.99 19.03 0.52
C LYS A 74 9.18 18.61 -0.94
N PRO A 75 9.13 19.56 -1.90
CA PRO A 75 9.26 19.24 -3.33
C PRO A 75 10.56 18.51 -3.69
N ASP A 76 11.64 18.78 -2.95
CA ASP A 76 12.97 18.19 -3.17
C ASP A 76 13.18 16.88 -2.39
N TYR A 77 12.13 16.28 -1.82
CA TYR A 77 12.24 15.01 -1.07
C TYR A 77 12.78 13.86 -1.94
N GLY A 78 12.54 13.94 -3.26
CA GLY A 78 12.95 12.92 -4.22
C GLY A 78 11.91 11.80 -4.35
N THR A 79 12.40 10.58 -4.57
CA THR A 79 11.56 9.41 -4.80
C THR A 79 10.98 8.89 -3.48
N ILE A 80 9.67 8.60 -3.46
CA ILE A 80 8.97 8.02 -2.31
C ILE A 80 8.66 6.55 -2.61
N GLY A 81 9.15 5.66 -1.74
CA GLY A 81 8.85 4.22 -1.76
C GLY A 81 7.82 3.84 -0.70
N LEU A 82 6.70 3.26 -1.12
CA LEU A 82 5.64 2.75 -0.26
C LEU A 82 5.78 1.25 -0.07
N VAL A 83 5.78 0.78 1.18
CA VAL A 83 5.90 -0.64 1.53
C VAL A 83 4.60 -1.11 2.18
N PRO A 84 3.61 -1.56 1.39
CA PRO A 84 2.35 -2.08 1.93
C PRO A 84 2.61 -3.42 2.62
N CYS A 85 2.19 -3.57 3.87
CA CYS A 85 2.33 -4.83 4.64
C CYS A 85 1.03 -5.29 5.28
N ALA A 86 0.00 -4.45 5.33
CA ALA A 86 -1.19 -4.73 6.14
C ALA A 86 -2.06 -5.84 5.56
N LEU A 87 -2.76 -6.54 6.45
CA LEU A 87 -3.71 -7.60 6.14
C LEU A 87 -5.03 -7.29 6.84
N ALA A 88 -6.15 -7.22 6.12
CA ALA A 88 -7.43 -6.90 6.74
C ALA A 88 -7.91 -8.00 7.69
N GLY A 89 -8.69 -7.60 8.70
CA GLY A 89 -9.24 -8.51 9.70
C GLY A 89 -8.22 -9.19 10.62
N SER A 90 -6.93 -8.86 10.49
CA SER A 90 -5.89 -9.41 11.36
C SER A 90 -5.86 -8.69 12.71
N PRO A 91 -6.05 -9.39 13.83
CA PRO A 91 -5.99 -8.77 15.15
C PRO A 91 -4.53 -8.62 15.60
N ILE A 92 -4.28 -7.79 16.60
CA ILE A 92 -2.93 -7.39 17.01
C ILE A 92 -2.07 -8.57 17.52
N GLU A 93 -2.69 -9.65 17.98
CA GLU A 93 -2.03 -10.88 18.41
C GLU A 93 -1.31 -11.57 17.24
N ARG A 94 -1.81 -11.39 16.01
CA ARG A 94 -1.15 -11.88 14.78
C ARG A 94 0.01 -11.02 14.32
N TRP A 95 0.28 -9.89 14.99
CA TRP A 95 1.35 -8.95 14.69
C TRP A 95 2.44 -8.92 15.78
N GLN A 96 2.38 -9.82 16.74
CA GLN A 96 3.41 -9.94 17.76
C GLN A 96 4.75 -10.36 17.15
N ARG A 97 5.85 -9.99 17.79
CA ARG A 97 7.19 -10.39 17.36
C ARG A 97 7.27 -11.93 17.24
N GLY A 98 7.81 -12.41 16.12
CA GLY A 98 7.92 -13.85 15.82
C GLY A 98 6.64 -14.48 15.25
N SER A 99 5.59 -13.70 15.00
CA SER A 99 4.44 -14.14 14.23
C SER A 99 4.70 -14.01 12.73
N SER A 100 3.97 -14.77 11.92
CA SER A 100 4.14 -14.77 10.47
C SER A 100 3.88 -13.40 9.81
N LEU A 101 2.91 -12.60 10.29
CA LEU A 101 2.66 -11.27 9.72
C LEU A 101 3.76 -10.28 10.11
N TYR A 102 4.27 -10.40 11.33
CA TYR A 102 5.40 -9.59 11.78
C TYR A 102 6.67 -9.92 10.97
N ASP A 103 6.96 -11.19 10.75
CA ASP A 103 8.13 -11.63 9.99
C ASP A 103 8.01 -11.25 8.51
N LEU A 104 6.80 -11.33 7.92
CA LEU A 104 6.54 -10.84 6.57
C LEU A 104 6.74 -9.33 6.45
N LEU A 105 6.28 -8.56 7.44
CA LEU A 105 6.55 -7.13 7.51
C LEU A 105 8.06 -6.86 7.52
N LEU A 106 8.81 -7.55 8.37
CA LEU A 106 10.27 -7.38 8.44
C LEU A 106 10.95 -7.75 7.12
N LEU A 107 10.55 -8.84 6.48
CA LEU A 107 11.07 -9.25 5.19
C LEU A 107 10.90 -8.16 4.13
N ARG A 108 9.69 -7.62 3.98
CA ARG A 108 9.38 -6.58 2.99
C ARG A 108 10.11 -5.28 3.29
N VAL A 109 10.16 -4.92 4.56
CA VAL A 109 10.84 -3.72 5.05
C VAL A 109 12.36 -3.82 4.82
N ASN A 110 12.96 -5.00 4.96
CA ASN A 110 14.36 -5.23 4.64
C ASN A 110 14.64 -5.19 3.13
N ALA A 111 13.83 -5.87 2.33
CA ALA A 111 13.94 -5.80 0.86
C ALA A 111 13.87 -4.35 0.34
N ALA A 112 13.01 -3.51 0.94
CA ALA A 112 12.89 -2.11 0.57
C ALA A 112 14.17 -1.28 0.78
N VAL A 113 15.03 -1.65 1.74
CA VAL A 113 16.27 -0.90 2.04
C VAL A 113 17.51 -1.50 1.38
N GLU A 114 17.44 -2.73 0.85
CA GLU A 114 18.56 -3.37 0.14
C GLU A 114 19.02 -2.56 -1.07
N GLY A 115 18.10 -1.82 -1.72
CA GLY A 115 18.40 -0.90 -2.82
C GLY A 115 19.03 0.44 -2.41
N GLY A 116 19.41 0.62 -1.14
CA GLY A 116 19.99 1.87 -0.62
C GLY A 116 18.97 2.93 -0.20
N GLY A 117 17.68 2.60 -0.20
CA GLY A 117 16.62 3.48 0.31
C GLY A 117 16.77 3.73 1.82
N ARG A 118 16.59 4.97 2.25
CA ARG A 118 16.65 5.36 3.67
C ARG A 118 15.24 5.40 4.26
N ARG A 119 15.06 4.77 5.43
CA ARG A 119 13.84 4.97 6.24
C ARG A 119 14.02 6.26 7.03
N GLU A 120 13.10 7.19 6.84
CA GLU A 120 12.99 8.36 7.70
C GLU A 120 11.88 8.12 8.72
N GLY A 121 12.18 8.41 9.99
CA GLY A 121 11.27 8.27 11.12
C GLY A 121 10.80 9.62 11.64
#